data_AF-A0A2E3HYQ3-F1
#
_entry.id   AF-A0A2E3HYQ3-F1
#
_cell.length_a   1.000
_cell.length_b   1.000
_cell.length_c   1.000
_cell.angle_alpha   90.00
_cell.angle_beta   90.00
_cell.angle_gamma   90.00
#
_symmetry.space_group_name_H-M   'P 1'
#
loop_
_entity.id
_entity.type
_entity.pdbx_description
1 polymer ?
#
loop_
_entity_poly.entity_id
_entity_poly.type
_entity_poly.pdbx_seq_one_letter_code
_entity_poly.pdbx_strand_id
1 'polypeptide(L)'
;MKYEYLIFNFLVVLVPIIYSFEKRLFFISKWRFVCPALLISLPPYIIWDIIVTGKHWHFNPKYTLDFQISGLPIGEWLFFLTIPFACLFIWEVIGTYRQDQIQTKLGLVRSILGLCLPIGILVFNHGKQYTGLVLIFLSTVAAIDHQLRTNLFARTQTYIYIIVIATLILLFNGYLTARPVVLYGEAYQTGVRIFTIPIEDFGYGFSLILLNTIFYEKLKEGHFVQ
;
A
#
# COMPACT_ATOMS: atom_id res chain seq x y z
N MET A 1 16.51 1.97 -18.14
CA MET A 1 15.94 2.34 -19.47
C MET A 1 14.68 3.17 -19.22
N LYS A 2 14.28 4.10 -20.11
CA LYS A 2 13.11 4.99 -19.85
C LYS A 2 11.79 4.24 -19.55
N TYR A 3 11.63 3.02 -20.07
CA TYR A 3 10.43 2.20 -19.88
C TYR A 3 10.49 1.29 -18.64
N GLU A 4 11.57 1.33 -17.86
CA GLU A 4 11.82 0.36 -16.80
C GLU A 4 10.72 0.38 -15.74
N TYR A 5 10.22 1.56 -15.37
CA TYR A 5 9.14 1.64 -14.39
C TYR A 5 7.80 1.10 -14.92
N LEU A 6 7.53 1.25 -16.22
CA LEU A 6 6.34 0.69 -16.86
C LEU A 6 6.42 -0.83 -16.98
N ILE A 7 7.58 -1.35 -17.37
CA ILE A 7 7.83 -2.79 -17.45
C ILE A 7 7.68 -3.42 -16.07
N PHE A 8 8.22 -2.78 -15.03
CA PHE A 8 8.02 -3.20 -13.65
C PHE A 8 6.54 -3.34 -13.29
N ASN A 9 5.73 -2.29 -13.54
CA ASN A 9 4.29 -2.31 -13.29
C ASN A 9 3.57 -3.44 -14.04
N PHE A 10 3.92 -3.62 -15.32
CA PHE A 10 3.37 -4.68 -16.15
C PHE A 10 3.70 -6.08 -15.60
N LEU A 11 4.94 -6.32 -15.20
CA LEU A 11 5.37 -7.60 -14.64
C LEU A 11 4.67 -7.93 -13.33
N VAL A 12 4.47 -6.94 -12.45
CA VAL A 12 3.78 -7.13 -11.18
C VAL A 12 2.33 -7.54 -11.38
N VAL A 13 1.61 -6.89 -12.30
CA VAL A 13 0.18 -7.15 -12.52
C VAL A 13 -0.08 -8.42 -13.35
N LEU A 14 0.90 -8.87 -14.13
CA LEU A 14 0.77 -10.00 -15.05
C LEU A 14 0.34 -11.29 -14.34
N VAL A 15 1.01 -11.64 -13.23
CA VAL A 15 0.70 -12.88 -12.48
C VAL A 15 -0.73 -12.83 -11.90
N PRO A 16 -1.13 -11.80 -11.14
CA PRO A 16 -2.51 -11.64 -10.69
C PRO A 16 -3.55 -11.73 -11.81
N ILE A 17 -3.30 -11.11 -12.98
CA ILE A 17 -4.25 -11.15 -14.11
C ILE A 17 -4.39 -12.57 -14.65
N ILE A 18 -3.28 -13.26 -14.93
CA ILE A 18 -3.31 -14.63 -15.48
C ILE A 18 -4.05 -15.56 -14.52
N TYR A 19 -3.72 -15.51 -13.23
CA TYR A 19 -4.35 -16.35 -12.21
C TYR A 19 -5.74 -15.85 -11.78
N SER A 20 -6.22 -14.71 -12.29
CA SER A 20 -7.58 -14.23 -12.01
C SER A 20 -8.67 -15.16 -12.57
N PHE A 21 -8.32 -15.92 -13.62
CA PHE A 21 -9.19 -16.88 -14.30
C PHE A 21 -9.11 -18.29 -13.68
N GLU A 22 -8.21 -18.52 -12.72
CA GLU A 22 -8.05 -19.81 -12.06
C GLU A 22 -9.30 -20.17 -11.28
N LYS A 23 -9.88 -21.36 -11.55
CA LYS A 23 -11.24 -21.73 -11.08
C LYS A 23 -11.37 -21.75 -9.56
N ARG A 24 -10.30 -22.10 -8.84
CA ARG A 24 -10.30 -22.18 -7.37
C ARG A 24 -10.44 -20.81 -6.70
N LEU A 25 -9.91 -19.77 -7.33
CA LEU A 25 -9.92 -18.40 -6.79
C LEU A 25 -11.03 -17.55 -7.42
N PHE A 26 -11.21 -17.71 -8.72
CA PHE A 26 -12.13 -16.99 -9.61
C PHE A 26 -12.17 -15.47 -9.32
N PHE A 27 -10.97 -14.88 -9.18
CA PHE A 27 -10.78 -13.50 -8.76
C PHE A 27 -11.38 -12.50 -9.75
N ILE A 28 -11.49 -12.85 -11.03
CA ILE A 28 -12.14 -12.01 -12.05
C ILE A 28 -13.57 -11.57 -11.64
N SER A 29 -14.33 -12.45 -10.98
CA SER A 29 -15.68 -12.12 -10.49
C SER A 29 -15.69 -11.09 -9.36
N LYS A 30 -14.55 -10.91 -8.67
CA LYS A 30 -14.35 -10.00 -7.56
C LYS A 30 -13.83 -8.63 -8.03
N TRP A 31 -13.47 -8.48 -9.31
CA TRP A 31 -13.00 -7.19 -9.87
C TRP A 31 -14.01 -6.06 -9.69
N ARG A 32 -15.32 -6.38 -9.70
CA ARG A 32 -16.37 -5.40 -9.37
C ARG A 32 -16.25 -4.76 -7.99
N PHE A 33 -15.54 -5.40 -7.05
CA PHE A 33 -15.23 -4.86 -5.72
C PHE A 33 -13.81 -4.30 -5.66
N VAL A 34 -12.87 -4.92 -6.37
CA VAL A 34 -11.48 -4.46 -6.47
C VAL A 34 -11.41 -3.08 -7.10
N CYS A 35 -12.01 -2.88 -8.29
CA CYS A 35 -11.89 -1.61 -9.01
C CYS A 35 -12.41 -0.41 -8.19
N PRO A 36 -13.59 -0.45 -7.57
CA PRO A 36 -14.02 0.66 -6.70
C PRO A 36 -13.12 0.83 -5.47
N ALA A 37 -12.63 -0.25 -4.84
CA ALA A 37 -11.70 -0.15 -3.71
C ALA A 37 -10.40 0.55 -4.08
N LEU A 38 -9.83 0.23 -5.25
CA LEU A 38 -8.66 0.93 -5.81
C LEU A 38 -8.98 2.42 -6.02
N LEU A 39 -10.09 2.74 -6.66
CA LEU A 39 -10.46 4.13 -6.98
C LEU A 39 -10.75 4.98 -5.74
N ILE A 40 -11.33 4.39 -4.68
CA ILE A 40 -11.65 5.11 -3.44
C ILE A 40 -10.41 5.33 -2.58
N SER A 41 -9.50 4.35 -2.53
CA SER A 41 -8.29 4.42 -1.71
C SER A 41 -7.17 5.24 -2.34
N LEU A 42 -7.15 5.38 -3.67
CA LEU A 42 -6.08 6.02 -4.44
C LEU A 42 -5.90 7.54 -4.19
N PRO A 43 -6.95 8.38 -4.10
CA PRO A 43 -6.82 9.82 -3.95
C PRO A 43 -5.92 10.29 -2.79
N PRO A 44 -6.05 9.81 -1.54
CA PRO A 44 -5.22 10.32 -0.44
C PRO A 44 -3.72 10.07 -0.66
N TYR A 45 -3.33 8.98 -1.33
CA TYR A 45 -1.93 8.66 -1.59
C TYR A 45 -1.38 9.38 -2.81
N ILE A 46 -2.15 9.50 -3.90
CA ILE A 46 -1.71 10.30 -5.05
C ILE A 46 -1.59 11.77 -4.68
N ILE A 47 -2.53 12.31 -3.90
CA ILE A 47 -2.45 13.69 -3.43
C ILE A 47 -1.20 13.89 -2.56
N TRP A 48 -0.92 12.94 -1.66
CA TRP A 48 0.33 12.95 -0.90
C TRP A 48 1.54 12.99 -1.86
N ASP A 49 1.64 12.03 -2.77
CA ASP A 49 2.77 11.92 -3.71
C ASP A 49 2.99 13.19 -4.53
N ILE A 50 1.91 13.79 -5.06
CA ILE A 50 1.97 15.07 -5.80
C ILE A 50 2.53 16.19 -4.93
N ILE A 51 2.10 16.29 -3.66
CA ILE A 51 2.52 17.38 -2.76
C ILE A 51 4.00 17.28 -2.39
N VAL A 52 4.52 16.07 -2.26
CA VAL A 52 5.86 15.84 -1.70
C VAL A 52 6.92 15.54 -2.75
N THR A 53 6.52 15.20 -3.98
CA THR A 53 7.43 15.06 -5.12
C THR A 53 8.15 16.38 -5.38
N GLY A 54 9.47 16.34 -5.54
CA GLY A 54 10.31 17.53 -5.59
C GLY A 54 10.89 17.93 -4.21
N LYS A 55 10.48 17.25 -3.14
CA LYS A 55 10.98 17.47 -1.77
C LYS A 55 11.38 16.16 -1.11
N HIS A 56 10.39 15.33 -0.78
CA HIS A 56 10.60 14.06 -0.06
C HIS A 56 11.20 13.01 -0.98
N TRP A 57 10.79 12.99 -2.24
CA TRP A 57 11.41 12.17 -3.27
C TRP A 57 11.36 12.82 -4.66
N HIS A 58 12.20 12.28 -5.54
CA HIS A 58 12.29 12.65 -6.94
C HIS A 58 12.33 11.39 -7.79
N PHE A 59 11.74 11.46 -8.98
CA PHE A 59 11.78 10.36 -9.95
C PHE A 59 12.93 10.57 -10.93
N ASN A 60 13.71 9.52 -11.16
CA ASN A 60 14.88 9.61 -12.02
C ASN A 60 14.47 9.49 -13.50
N PRO A 61 14.69 10.53 -14.35
CA PRO A 61 14.30 10.53 -15.75
C PRO A 61 14.97 9.42 -16.60
N LYS A 62 16.03 8.79 -16.09
CA LYS A 62 16.68 7.64 -16.76
C LYS A 62 15.81 6.39 -16.78
N TYR A 63 14.88 6.26 -15.83
CA TYR A 63 14.07 5.06 -15.59
C TYR A 63 12.57 5.28 -15.79
N THR A 64 12.17 6.54 -15.98
CA THR A 64 10.78 6.95 -16.18
C THR A 64 10.57 7.55 -17.57
N LEU A 65 9.33 7.52 -18.03
CA LEU A 65 8.94 8.26 -19.23
C LEU A 65 8.89 9.75 -18.95
N ASP A 66 9.17 10.54 -19.99
CA ASP A 66 9.07 12.01 -19.93
C ASP A 66 7.61 12.48 -19.75
N PHE A 67 6.63 11.62 -20.02
CA PHE A 67 5.21 11.90 -19.81
C PHE A 67 4.85 11.86 -18.32
N GLN A 68 4.51 13.03 -17.78
CA GLN A 68 4.18 13.25 -16.38
C GLN A 68 2.81 13.92 -16.25
N ILE A 69 2.07 13.55 -15.20
CA ILE A 69 0.78 14.15 -14.82
C ILE A 69 0.96 14.65 -13.39
N SER A 70 0.72 15.95 -13.16
CA SER A 70 0.87 16.60 -11.85
C SER A 70 2.26 16.38 -11.21
N GLY A 71 3.32 16.37 -12.02
CA GLY A 71 4.71 16.16 -11.57
C GLY A 71 5.10 14.71 -11.32
N LEU A 72 4.16 13.76 -11.41
CA LEU A 72 4.42 12.34 -11.26
C LEU A 72 4.55 11.66 -12.64
N PRO A 73 5.54 10.78 -12.84
CA PRO A 73 5.62 9.98 -14.06
C PRO A 73 4.41 9.04 -14.16
N ILE A 74 3.97 8.73 -15.37
CA ILE A 74 2.83 7.81 -15.58
C ILE A 74 3.04 6.42 -14.94
N GLY A 75 4.30 5.98 -14.82
CA GLY A 75 4.64 4.74 -14.09
C GLY A 75 4.24 4.77 -12.62
N GLU A 76 4.25 5.94 -11.98
CA GLU A 76 3.83 6.11 -10.59
C GLU A 76 2.29 6.03 -10.46
N TRP A 77 1.56 6.65 -11.38
CA TRP A 77 0.11 6.52 -11.44
C TRP A 77 -0.32 5.05 -11.61
N LEU A 78 0.41 4.29 -12.44
CA LEU A 78 0.18 2.86 -12.59
C LEU A 78 0.57 2.09 -11.32
N PHE A 79 1.60 2.50 -10.59
CA PHE A 79 2.03 1.85 -9.35
C PHE A 79 0.91 1.85 -8.30
N PHE A 80 0.18 2.97 -8.16
CA PHE A 80 -1.00 3.08 -7.30
C PHE A 80 -2.18 2.19 -7.69
N LEU A 81 -2.17 1.61 -8.90
CA LEU A 81 -3.21 0.70 -9.37
C LEU A 81 -2.73 -0.75 -9.36
N THR A 82 -1.55 -1.02 -9.92
CA THR A 82 -1.03 -2.37 -10.12
C THR A 82 -0.62 -3.03 -8.82
N ILE A 83 0.06 -2.30 -7.91
CA ILE A 83 0.51 -2.87 -6.64
C ILE A 83 -0.69 -3.21 -5.76
N PRO A 84 -1.65 -2.30 -5.49
CA PRO A 84 -2.78 -2.67 -4.64
C PRO A 84 -3.67 -3.73 -5.27
N PHE A 85 -3.80 -3.78 -6.61
CA PHE A 85 -4.48 -4.87 -7.31
C PHE A 85 -3.80 -6.22 -7.04
N ALA A 86 -2.48 -6.30 -7.21
CA ALA A 86 -1.71 -7.52 -6.94
C ALA A 86 -1.79 -7.95 -5.47
N CYS A 87 -1.76 -6.98 -4.55
CA CYS A 87 -1.92 -7.25 -3.13
C CYS A 87 -3.33 -7.76 -2.79
N LEU A 88 -4.41 -7.19 -3.36
CA LEU A 88 -5.76 -7.71 -3.17
C LEU A 88 -5.95 -9.13 -3.74
N PHE A 89 -5.26 -9.47 -4.83
CA PHE A 89 -5.21 -10.84 -5.31
C PHE A 89 -4.56 -11.77 -4.27
N ILE A 90 -3.44 -11.38 -3.67
CA ILE A 90 -2.77 -12.14 -2.60
C ILE A 90 -3.68 -12.28 -1.38
N TRP A 91 -4.38 -11.22 -1.00
CA TRP A 91 -5.37 -11.25 0.07
C TRP A 91 -6.39 -12.38 -0.15
N GLU A 92 -6.97 -12.46 -1.34
CA GLU A 92 -7.93 -13.52 -1.70
C GLU A 92 -7.30 -14.90 -1.77
N VAL A 93 -6.05 -15.02 -2.21
CA VAL A 93 -5.31 -16.29 -2.16
C VAL A 93 -5.18 -16.77 -0.72
N ILE A 94 -4.72 -15.93 0.21
CA ILE A 94 -4.55 -16.32 1.61
C ILE A 94 -5.90 -16.73 2.21
N GLY A 95 -6.97 -15.95 1.98
CA GLY A 95 -8.31 -16.24 2.49
C GLY A 95 -8.95 -17.50 1.90
N THR A 96 -8.55 -17.91 0.70
CA THR A 96 -9.02 -19.16 0.08
C THR A 96 -8.40 -20.39 0.73
N TYR A 97 -7.11 -20.33 1.10
CA TYR A 97 -6.37 -21.48 1.64
C TYR A 97 -6.34 -21.55 3.17
N ARG A 98 -6.79 -20.49 3.86
CA ARG A 98 -6.76 -20.45 5.33
C ARG A 98 -8.04 -19.86 5.88
N GLN A 99 -8.68 -20.60 6.78
CA GLN A 99 -9.81 -20.08 7.55
C GLN A 99 -9.31 -19.10 8.60
N ASP A 100 -10.01 -17.97 8.69
CA ASP A 100 -9.68 -16.91 9.62
C ASP A 100 -9.92 -17.33 11.06
N GLN A 101 -8.94 -17.01 11.91
CA GLN A 101 -9.08 -17.08 13.35
C GLN A 101 -9.12 -15.66 13.89
N ILE A 102 -9.99 -15.44 14.88
CA ILE A 102 -10.12 -14.15 15.55
C ILE A 102 -9.01 -14.02 16.60
N GLN A 103 -8.19 -13.01 16.42
CA GLN A 103 -7.12 -12.63 17.31
C GLN A 103 -7.67 -11.86 18.52
N THR A 104 -7.27 -12.28 19.71
CA THR A 104 -7.77 -11.73 20.98
C THR A 104 -7.13 -10.38 21.37
N LYS A 105 -6.04 -9.96 20.69
CA LYS A 105 -5.25 -8.77 21.04
C LYS A 105 -5.63 -7.50 20.25
N LEU A 106 -6.81 -7.46 19.63
CA LEU A 106 -7.25 -6.33 18.79
C LEU A 106 -7.17 -4.97 19.52
N GLY A 107 -7.55 -4.93 20.80
CA GLY A 107 -7.51 -3.70 21.61
C GLY A 107 -6.09 -3.12 21.73
N LEU A 108 -5.09 -3.98 21.98
CA LEU A 108 -3.70 -3.56 22.07
C LEU A 108 -3.19 -3.00 20.73
N VAL A 109 -3.48 -3.71 19.63
CA VAL A 109 -3.07 -3.27 18.28
C VAL A 109 -3.69 -1.92 17.94
N ARG A 110 -4.98 -1.73 18.22
CA ARG A 110 -5.66 -0.44 18.01
C ARG A 110 -5.08 0.67 18.87
N SER A 111 -4.75 0.40 20.13
CA SER A 111 -4.12 1.41 21.00
C SER A 111 -2.75 1.83 20.47
N ILE A 112 -1.92 0.86 20.04
CA ILE A 112 -0.60 1.16 19.46
C ILE A 112 -0.74 2.01 18.19
N LEU A 113 -1.63 1.61 17.27
CA LEU A 113 -1.88 2.38 16.04
C LEU A 113 -2.51 3.74 16.33
N GLY A 114 -3.34 3.87 17.37
CA GLY A 114 -3.90 5.12 17.83
C GLY A 114 -2.83 6.10 18.32
N LEU A 115 -1.80 5.62 19.02
CA LEU A 115 -0.67 6.43 19.47
C LEU A 115 0.19 6.96 18.30
N CYS A 116 0.16 6.32 17.13
CA CYS A 116 0.86 6.82 15.96
C CYS A 116 0.35 8.21 15.51
N LEU A 117 -0.91 8.58 15.78
CA LEU A 117 -1.43 9.90 15.39
C LEU A 117 -0.73 11.06 16.11
N PRO A 118 -0.77 11.17 17.46
CA PRO A 118 -0.10 12.26 18.15
C PRO A 118 1.42 12.24 17.93
N ILE A 119 2.04 11.05 17.89
CA ILE A 119 3.48 10.92 17.59
C ILE A 119 3.78 11.42 16.17
N GLY A 120 2.96 11.04 15.19
CA GLY A 120 3.11 11.47 13.81
C GLY A 120 3.02 12.98 13.64
N ILE A 121 2.06 13.63 14.31
CA ILE A 121 1.94 15.11 14.31
C ILE A 121 3.18 15.76 14.91
N LEU A 122 3.68 15.24 16.04
CA LEU A 122 4.90 15.76 16.67
C LEU A 122 6.11 15.61 15.76
N VAL A 123 6.31 14.43 15.17
CA VAL A 123 7.44 14.12 14.27
C VAL A 123 7.37 14.96 12.99
N PHE A 124 6.17 15.17 12.44
CA PHE A 124 5.94 16.04 11.28
C PHE A 124 6.40 17.49 11.56
N ASN A 125 6.02 18.03 12.72
CA ASN A 125 6.37 19.40 13.11
C ASN A 125 7.87 19.58 13.42
N HIS A 126 8.59 18.51 13.75
CA HIS A 126 10.05 18.52 13.94
C HIS A 126 10.83 18.38 12.60
N GLY A 127 10.16 18.52 11.46
CA GLY A 127 10.78 18.51 10.13
C GLY A 127 10.92 17.12 9.49
N LYS A 128 10.59 16.05 10.22
CA LYS A 128 10.56 14.67 9.69
C LYS A 128 9.19 14.36 9.09
N GLN A 129 8.85 15.14 8.06
CA GLN A 129 7.52 15.13 7.45
C GLN A 129 7.13 13.78 6.87
N TYR A 130 8.06 13.05 6.22
CA TYR A 130 7.74 11.74 5.64
C TYR A 130 7.36 10.74 6.75
N THR A 131 8.20 10.62 7.77
CA THR A 131 7.95 9.76 8.93
C THR A 131 6.65 10.15 9.64
N GLY A 132 6.41 11.45 9.84
CA GLY A 132 5.20 11.96 10.47
C GLY A 132 3.93 11.60 9.70
N LEU A 133 3.92 11.79 8.38
CA LEU A 133 2.79 11.42 7.52
C LEU A 133 2.51 9.92 7.53
N VAL A 134 3.54 9.08 7.48
CA VAL A 134 3.37 7.61 7.57
C VAL A 134 2.67 7.20 8.86
N LEU A 135 3.08 7.77 10.00
CA LEU A 135 2.46 7.47 11.30
C LEU A 135 1.01 7.96 11.37
N ILE A 136 0.72 9.15 10.82
CA ILE A 136 -0.64 9.68 10.71
C ILE A 136 -1.51 8.74 9.87
N PHE A 137 -1.05 8.35 8.68
CA PHE A 137 -1.80 7.48 7.78
C PHE A 137 -2.05 6.09 8.38
N LEU A 138 -1.07 5.48 9.04
CA LEU A 138 -1.26 4.21 9.74
C LEU A 138 -2.36 4.30 10.81
N SER A 139 -2.38 5.40 11.57
CA SER A 139 -3.42 5.64 12.57
C SER A 139 -4.80 5.89 11.93
N THR A 140 -4.85 6.68 10.86
CA THR A 140 -6.08 6.94 10.10
C THR A 140 -6.66 5.66 9.51
N VAL A 141 -5.83 4.80 8.92
CA VAL A 141 -6.27 3.50 8.38
C VAL A 141 -6.81 2.59 9.48
N ALA A 142 -6.18 2.57 10.66
CA ALA A 142 -6.70 1.82 11.81
C ALA A 142 -8.05 2.36 12.31
N ALA A 143 -8.23 3.67 12.31
CA ALA A 143 -9.50 4.31 12.66
C ALA A 143 -10.60 3.99 11.63
N ILE A 144 -10.27 3.99 10.34
CA ILE A 144 -11.20 3.63 9.25
C ILE A 144 -11.63 2.15 9.37
N ASP A 145 -10.69 1.23 9.64
CA ASP A 145 -11.02 -0.19 9.89
C ASP A 145 -12.02 -0.35 11.04
N HIS A 146 -11.81 0.40 12.13
CA HIS A 146 -12.70 0.39 13.27
C HIS A 146 -14.09 0.97 12.92
N GLN A 147 -14.13 2.11 12.23
CA GLN A 147 -15.36 2.81 11.88
C GLN A 147 -16.22 2.01 10.87
N LEU A 148 -15.59 1.40 9.87
CA LEU A 148 -16.28 0.57 8.87
C LEU A 148 -16.60 -0.83 9.37
N ARG A 149 -16.09 -1.20 10.55
CA ARG A 149 -16.29 -2.48 11.25
C ARG A 149 -15.79 -3.70 10.48
N THR A 150 -14.83 -3.52 9.57
CA THR A 150 -14.18 -4.60 8.83
C THR A 150 -13.33 -5.50 9.76
N ASN A 151 -12.82 -4.91 10.85
CA ASN A 151 -12.02 -5.59 11.87
C ASN A 151 -10.86 -6.43 11.30
N LEU A 152 -10.18 -5.92 10.26
CA LEU A 152 -9.07 -6.63 9.62
C LEU A 152 -7.97 -6.99 10.61
N PHE A 153 -7.62 -6.10 11.53
CA PHE A 153 -6.59 -6.37 12.53
C PHE A 153 -6.96 -7.48 13.52
N ALA A 154 -8.22 -7.92 13.54
CA ALA A 154 -8.65 -9.08 14.32
C ALA A 154 -8.41 -10.40 13.58
N ARG A 155 -8.19 -10.38 12.26
CA ARG A 155 -8.10 -11.59 11.43
C ARG A 155 -6.66 -12.09 11.36
N THR A 156 -6.42 -13.37 11.61
CA THR A 156 -5.08 -13.97 11.42
C THR A 156 -4.57 -13.81 9.98
N GLN A 157 -5.46 -13.85 8.98
CA GLN A 157 -5.12 -13.58 7.58
C GLN A 157 -4.37 -12.25 7.40
N THR A 158 -4.73 -11.20 8.13
CA THR A 158 -4.09 -9.87 8.05
C THR A 158 -2.63 -9.89 8.45
N TYR A 159 -2.24 -10.69 9.44
CA TYR A 159 -0.84 -10.74 9.88
C TYR A 159 0.04 -11.51 8.89
N ILE A 160 -0.50 -12.60 8.32
CA ILE A 160 0.17 -13.32 7.23
C ILE A 160 0.30 -12.41 6.03
N TYR A 161 -0.76 -11.69 5.70
CA TYR A 161 -0.78 -10.73 4.61
C TYR A 161 0.28 -9.64 4.81
N ILE A 162 0.38 -9.03 5.99
CA ILE A 162 1.43 -8.05 6.32
C ILE A 162 2.83 -8.63 6.12
N ILE A 163 3.10 -9.87 6.55
CA ILE A 163 4.40 -10.53 6.35
C ILE A 163 4.69 -10.71 4.85
N VAL A 164 3.70 -11.15 4.08
CA VAL A 164 3.84 -11.29 2.63
C VAL A 164 4.11 -9.93 1.98
N ILE A 165 3.35 -8.90 2.34
CA ILE A 165 3.56 -7.54 1.82
C ILE A 165 4.93 -6.99 2.20
N ALA A 166 5.39 -7.20 3.43
CA ALA A 166 6.74 -6.81 3.85
C ALA A 166 7.82 -7.47 2.98
N THR A 167 7.63 -8.75 2.65
CA THR A 167 8.53 -9.50 1.76
C THR A 167 8.49 -8.94 0.34
N LEU A 168 7.32 -8.57 -0.16
CA LEU A 168 7.17 -7.95 -1.48
C LEU A 168 7.76 -6.53 -1.53
N ILE A 169 7.65 -5.75 -0.46
CA ILE A 169 8.31 -4.45 -0.35
C ILE A 169 9.83 -4.63 -0.43
N LEU A 170 10.39 -5.60 0.31
CA LEU A 170 11.82 -5.91 0.25
C LEU A 170 12.27 -6.26 -1.17
N LEU A 171 11.48 -7.05 -1.90
CA LEU A 171 11.83 -7.48 -3.25
C LEU A 171 11.65 -6.36 -4.29
N PHE A 172 10.44 -5.82 -4.38
CA PHE A 172 10.06 -4.89 -5.44
C PHE A 172 10.50 -3.46 -5.15
N ASN A 173 10.29 -2.97 -3.92
CA ASN A 173 10.74 -1.64 -3.55
C ASN A 173 12.26 -1.61 -3.36
N GLY A 174 12.85 -2.71 -2.91
CA GLY A 174 14.31 -2.92 -2.94
C GLY A 174 14.87 -2.80 -4.35
N TYR A 175 14.22 -3.41 -5.34
CA TYR A 175 14.61 -3.25 -6.76
C TYR A 175 14.54 -1.79 -7.21
N LEU A 176 13.41 -1.10 -6.98
CA LEU A 176 13.20 0.29 -7.43
C LEU A 176 14.20 1.26 -6.80
N THR A 177 14.50 1.10 -5.51
CA THR A 177 15.46 1.93 -4.78
C THR A 177 16.91 1.62 -5.13
N ALA A 178 17.26 0.35 -5.39
CA ALA A 178 18.60 -0.04 -5.85
C ALA A 178 18.88 0.37 -7.31
N ARG A 179 17.83 0.51 -8.14
CA ARG A 179 17.88 0.97 -9.54
C ARG A 179 17.62 2.48 -9.67
N PRO A 180 18.02 3.27 -8.65
CA PRO A 180 17.46 4.57 -8.26
C PRO A 180 16.35 5.12 -9.15
N VAL A 181 15.21 4.43 -9.20
CA VAL A 181 14.00 4.89 -9.91
C VAL A 181 13.36 6.03 -9.12
N VAL A 182 13.32 5.87 -7.80
CA VAL A 182 12.89 6.87 -6.83
C VAL A 182 14.08 7.24 -5.95
N LEU A 183 14.32 8.54 -5.80
CA LEU A 183 15.42 9.11 -5.04
C LEU A 183 14.85 9.85 -3.84
N TYR A 184 15.20 9.41 -2.63
CA TYR A 184 14.67 9.96 -1.39
C TYR A 184 15.51 11.12 -0.85
N GLY A 185 14.84 12.18 -0.42
CA GLY A 185 15.43 13.29 0.32
C GLY A 185 15.59 12.92 1.79
N GLU A 186 16.83 12.82 2.26
CA GLU A 186 17.11 12.32 3.62
C GLU A 186 16.68 13.26 4.75
N ALA A 187 16.46 14.55 4.43
CA ALA A 187 16.03 15.55 5.40
C ALA A 187 14.68 15.23 6.06
N TYR A 188 13.75 14.62 5.30
CA TYR A 188 12.34 14.46 5.70
C TYR A 188 12.03 13.13 6.38
N GLN A 189 13.01 12.24 6.49
CA GLN A 189 12.88 10.89 7.03
C GLN A 189 13.87 10.64 8.17
N THR A 190 13.72 9.51 8.87
CA THR A 190 14.62 9.12 9.99
C THR A 190 16.05 8.81 9.54
N GLY A 191 16.25 8.45 8.27
CA GLY A 191 17.52 7.97 7.74
C GLY A 191 17.78 6.48 8.00
N VAL A 192 16.87 5.80 8.70
CA VAL A 192 16.93 4.35 8.90
C VAL A 192 16.50 3.65 7.62
N ARG A 193 17.31 2.68 7.16
CA ARG A 193 17.03 1.90 5.96
C ARG A 193 17.14 0.40 6.22
N ILE A 194 16.31 -0.37 5.52
CA ILE A 194 16.50 -1.81 5.34
C ILE A 194 17.00 -2.00 3.91
N PHE A 195 18.26 -2.42 3.78
CA PHE A 195 19.00 -2.36 2.50
C PHE A 195 18.99 -0.92 1.93
N THR A 196 18.42 -0.71 0.75
CA THR A 196 18.29 0.60 0.10
C THR A 196 16.98 1.32 0.45
N ILE A 197 16.04 0.64 1.10
CA ILE A 197 14.67 1.08 1.31
C ILE A 197 14.57 1.86 2.62
N PRO A 198 14.05 3.10 2.63
CA PRO A 198 13.66 3.79 3.86
C PRO A 198 12.69 2.96 4.70
N ILE A 199 12.84 2.98 6.03
CA ILE A 199 11.91 2.25 6.91
C ILE A 199 10.46 2.75 6.75
N GLU A 200 10.29 4.03 6.42
CA GLU A 200 9.02 4.69 6.18
C GLU A 200 8.23 4.05 5.03
N ASP A 201 8.89 3.52 4.00
CA ASP A 201 8.22 2.87 2.85
C ASP A 201 7.42 1.65 3.27
N PHE A 202 7.82 0.96 4.34
CA PHE A 202 7.04 -0.15 4.89
C PHE A 202 5.72 0.36 5.45
N GLY A 203 5.76 1.45 6.23
CA GLY A 203 4.55 2.06 6.78
C GLY A 203 3.65 2.65 5.71
N TYR A 204 4.23 3.37 4.73
CA TYR A 204 3.51 3.86 3.56
C TYR A 204 2.81 2.71 2.81
N GLY A 205 3.57 1.68 2.44
CA GLY A 205 3.04 0.50 1.77
C GLY A 205 1.94 -0.20 2.58
N PHE A 206 2.15 -0.44 3.87
CA PHE A 206 1.13 -1.07 4.71
C PHE A 206 -0.14 -0.23 4.80
N SER A 207 -0.05 1.09 5.02
CA SER A 207 -1.23 1.96 5.06
C SER A 207 -2.01 1.93 3.75
N LEU A 208 -1.34 2.04 2.59
CA LEU A 208 -1.98 2.00 1.27
C LEU A 208 -2.70 0.67 1.03
N ILE A 209 -2.01 -0.43 1.31
CA ILE A 209 -2.52 -1.77 1.02
C ILE A 209 -3.64 -2.14 2.00
N LEU A 210 -3.51 -1.83 3.29
CA LEU A 210 -4.56 -2.08 4.27
C LEU A 210 -5.81 -1.23 4.00
N LEU A 211 -5.67 0.05 3.61
CA LEU A 211 -6.82 0.87 3.23
C LEU A 211 -7.59 0.26 2.05
N ASN A 212 -6.86 -0.20 1.03
CA ASN A 212 -7.42 -0.93 -0.09
C ASN A 212 -8.21 -2.17 0.36
N THR A 213 -7.60 -3.00 1.22
CA THR A 213 -8.26 -4.20 1.74
C THR A 213 -9.50 -3.87 2.56
N ILE A 214 -9.49 -2.79 3.36
CA ILE A 214 -10.67 -2.35 4.14
C ILE A 214 -11.84 -2.03 3.21
N PHE A 215 -11.63 -1.18 2.20
CA PHE A 215 -12.71 -0.83 1.27
C PHE A 215 -13.16 -2.04 0.45
N TYR A 216 -12.23 -2.88 0.02
CA TYR A 216 -12.55 -4.11 -0.71
C TYR A 216 -13.45 -5.05 0.11
N GLU A 217 -13.09 -5.36 1.36
CA GLU A 217 -13.89 -6.20 2.24
C GLU A 217 -15.25 -5.56 2.53
N LYS A 218 -15.30 -4.24 2.75
CA LYS A 218 -16.55 -3.54 3.00
C LYS A 218 -17.53 -3.62 1.82
N LEU A 219 -17.01 -3.44 0.60
CA LEU A 219 -17.79 -3.53 -0.63
C LEU A 219 -18.29 -4.97 -0.86
N LYS A 220 -17.44 -5.96 -0.56
CA LYS A 220 -17.77 -7.38 -0.68
C LYS A 220 -18.88 -7.78 0.31
N GLU A 221 -18.78 -7.40 1.58
CA GLU A 221 -19.80 -7.66 2.61
C GLU A 221 -21.19 -7.12 2.23
N GLY A 222 -21.26 -5.89 1.70
CA GLY A 222 -22.53 -5.26 1.33
C GLY A 222 -23.33 -5.99 0.22
N HIS A 223 -22.68 -6.87 -0.53
CA HIS A 223 -23.30 -7.62 -1.65
C HIS A 223 -23.66 -9.07 -1.28
N PHE A 224 -23.32 -9.56 -0.09
CA PHE A 224 -23.75 -10.87 0.41
C PHE A 224 -25.04 -10.79 1.26
N VAL A 225 -25.58 -9.58 1.48
CA VAL A 225 -26.79 -9.32 2.28
C VAL A 225 -28.00 -8.98 1.40
N GLN A 226 -27.94 -9.26 0.09
CA GLN A 226 -29.07 -9.21 -0.83
C GLN A 226 -29.36 -10.61 -1.36
#